data_AF-A0A1G2DGG4-F1
#
_entry.id   AF-A0A1G2DGG4-F1
#
_cell.length_a   1.000
_cell.length_b   1.000
_cell.length_c   1.000
_cell.angle_alpha   90.00
_cell.angle_beta   90.00
_cell.angle_gamma   90.00
#
_symmetry.space_group_name_H-M   'P 1'
#
loop_
_entity.id
_entity.type
_entity.pdbx_description
1 polymer ?
#
loop_
_entity_poly.entity_id
_entity_poly.type
_entity_poly.pdbx_seq_one_letter_code
_entity_poly.pdbx_strand_id
1 'polypeptide(L)'
;MGKTHVHYCACPAKALAAAGYLIQRKPLVRAILTNLRLRIKLWRTKQNRRRMTMSQTLITSRDPKGLHATRLFEVAYNNSKLNGARAQRLNECGGELQDGIAKLIAKLSVSGQFADEEVRSSYAYPEGYVANPTLEENLADLEKELATLRACFPELATADYNRAFVERICRGEIKLPEGAERWTLIPKWETLVADLPAGRQAYGEAVEKVLAMIASKRKFYNYRDGQLGANHLRQHGKSVEGFGKLGDEQKANGQPCDILVVPAQFGLRHKGRSVRLVREVFTESEFGLGAFAIGIMVLTHPERLVQWEQLHVDCAGDEFSSDAEGDFSFSRAPLFVFYDGKVKFYARWYDRARENCGSASAFVTQQPACR
;
A
#
# COMPACT_ATOMS: atom_id res chain seq x y z
N MET A 1 -69.50 61.59 -18.88
CA MET A 1 -68.76 62.65 -18.17
C MET A 1 -69.17 62.61 -16.71
N GLY A 2 -68.21 62.56 -15.78
CA GLY A 2 -68.47 62.55 -14.33
C GLY A 2 -67.69 61.45 -13.59
N LYS A 3 -66.53 61.82 -13.05
CA LYS A 3 -65.63 60.98 -12.23
C LYS A 3 -66.10 60.98 -10.77
N THR A 4 -65.92 59.87 -10.06
CA THR A 4 -65.70 59.85 -8.61
C THR A 4 -64.53 58.93 -8.27
N HIS A 5 -63.55 59.53 -7.59
CA HIS A 5 -62.37 58.94 -6.97
C HIS A 5 -62.72 58.17 -5.70
N VAL A 6 -62.00 57.08 -5.42
CA VAL A 6 -61.52 56.76 -4.06
C VAL A 6 -60.11 56.16 -4.15
N HIS A 7 -59.18 56.81 -3.45
CA HIS A 7 -57.82 56.39 -3.13
C HIS A 7 -57.81 55.26 -2.10
N TYR A 8 -56.79 54.38 -2.14
CA TYR A 8 -55.97 54.13 -0.95
C TYR A 8 -54.51 53.80 -1.33
N CYS A 9 -53.61 54.63 -0.81
CA CYS A 9 -52.16 54.50 -0.83
C CYS A 9 -51.66 53.45 0.18
N ALA A 10 -50.53 52.80 -0.13
CA ALA A 10 -49.41 52.56 0.79
C ALA A 10 -48.23 51.97 -0.02
N CYS A 11 -47.23 52.77 -0.41
CA CYS A 11 -46.02 53.16 0.35
C CYS A 11 -44.76 52.45 -0.20
N PRO A 12 -43.85 53.13 -0.93
CA PRO A 12 -42.62 52.55 -1.49
C PRO A 12 -41.45 52.50 -0.49
N ALA A 13 -41.72 52.31 0.80
CA ALA A 13 -40.68 52.35 1.85
C ALA A 13 -39.98 51.00 2.11
N LYS A 14 -40.52 49.87 1.62
CA LYS A 14 -39.94 48.53 1.89
C LYS A 14 -38.85 48.07 0.90
N ALA A 15 -38.81 48.64 -0.31
CA ALA A 15 -37.82 48.24 -1.32
C ALA A 15 -36.44 48.91 -1.13
N LEU A 16 -36.39 50.11 -0.55
CA LEU A 16 -35.13 50.84 -0.29
C LEU A 16 -34.37 50.31 0.94
N ALA A 17 -35.06 49.71 1.92
CA ALA A 17 -34.41 49.11 3.09
C ALA A 17 -33.58 47.85 2.74
N ALA A 18 -34.03 47.03 1.78
CA ALA A 18 -33.33 45.81 1.36
C ALA A 18 -32.05 46.11 0.55
N ALA A 19 -32.07 47.17 -0.29
CA ALA A 19 -30.92 47.59 -1.08
C ALA A 19 -29.80 48.20 -0.21
N GLY A 20 -30.16 49.00 0.81
CA GLY A 20 -29.19 49.52 1.80
C GLY A 20 -28.53 48.40 2.63
N TYR A 21 -29.29 47.36 2.98
CA TYR A 21 -28.82 46.23 3.78
C TYR A 21 -27.81 45.33 3.04
N LEU A 22 -27.93 45.21 1.72
CA LEU A 22 -27.00 44.47 0.85
C LEU A 22 -25.72 45.27 0.53
N ILE A 23 -25.79 46.60 0.49
CA ILE A 23 -24.62 47.46 0.25
C ILE A 23 -23.72 47.55 1.49
N GLN A 24 -24.30 47.60 2.70
CA GLN A 24 -23.53 47.65 3.96
C GLN A 24 -22.76 46.35 4.29
N ARG A 25 -23.18 45.19 3.77
CA ARG A 25 -22.51 43.90 4.04
C ARG A 25 -21.38 43.56 3.06
N LYS A 26 -21.25 44.26 1.92
CA LYS A 26 -20.12 44.06 0.98
C LYS A 26 -18.74 44.19 1.63
N PRO A 27 -18.44 45.22 2.44
CA PRO A 27 -17.15 45.31 3.14
C PRO A 27 -16.98 44.21 4.21
N LEU A 28 -18.04 43.83 4.91
CA LEU A 28 -18.00 42.77 5.93
C LEU A 28 -17.73 41.39 5.32
N VAL A 29 -18.40 41.05 4.21
CA VAL A 29 -18.20 39.80 3.47
C VAL A 29 -16.81 39.77 2.83
N ARG A 30 -16.32 40.90 2.31
CA ARG A 30 -14.95 41.02 1.79
C ARG A 30 -13.91 40.86 2.88
N ALA A 31 -14.14 41.39 4.08
CA ALA A 31 -13.26 41.21 5.24
C ALA A 31 -13.23 39.75 5.72
N ILE A 32 -14.37 39.06 5.74
CA ILE A 32 -14.47 37.63 6.08
C ILE A 32 -13.72 36.78 5.06
N LEU A 33 -13.92 37.00 3.76
CA LEU A 33 -13.21 36.27 2.70
C LEU A 33 -11.70 36.54 2.72
N THR A 34 -11.29 37.76 3.04
CA THR A 34 -9.87 38.13 3.16
C THR A 34 -9.23 37.45 4.38
N ASN A 35 -9.93 37.43 5.53
CA ASN A 35 -9.50 36.69 6.71
C ASN A 35 -9.45 35.17 6.47
N LEU A 36 -10.40 34.61 5.74
CA LEU A 36 -10.41 33.19 5.38
C LEU A 36 -9.24 32.86 4.46
N ARG A 37 -8.95 33.70 3.45
CA ARG A 37 -7.77 33.53 2.58
C ARG A 37 -6.46 33.65 3.36
N LEU A 38 -6.35 34.60 4.30
CA LEU A 38 -5.20 34.73 5.18
C LEU A 38 -5.04 33.51 6.09
N ARG A 39 -6.13 33.00 6.68
CA ARG A 39 -6.13 31.77 7.48
C ARG A 39 -5.77 30.53 6.68
N ILE A 40 -6.26 30.40 5.44
CA ILE A 40 -5.87 29.32 4.52
C ILE A 40 -4.39 29.45 4.14
N LYS A 41 -3.89 30.67 3.89
CA LYS A 41 -2.48 30.91 3.56
C LYS A 41 -1.57 30.64 4.76
N LEU A 42 -1.96 31.04 5.97
CA LEU A 42 -1.31 30.74 7.24
C LEU A 42 -1.36 29.25 7.58
N TRP A 43 -2.49 28.59 7.32
CA TRP A 43 -2.63 27.16 7.50
C TRP A 43 -1.78 26.39 6.49
N ARG A 44 -1.71 26.83 5.22
CA ARG A 44 -0.82 26.28 4.19
C ARG A 44 0.66 26.54 4.51
N THR A 45 1.04 27.70 5.03
CA THR A 45 2.43 27.95 5.46
C THR A 45 2.78 27.21 6.75
N LYS A 46 1.83 26.98 7.66
CA LYS A 46 2.01 26.14 8.86
C LYS A 46 2.06 24.66 8.51
N GLN A 47 1.26 24.20 7.55
CA GLN A 47 1.33 22.88 6.93
C GLN A 47 2.65 22.70 6.16
N ASN A 48 3.07 23.67 5.35
CA ASN A 48 4.35 23.63 4.63
C ASN A 48 5.55 23.75 5.57
N ARG A 49 5.46 24.51 6.68
CA ARG A 49 6.48 24.49 7.75
C ARG A 49 6.50 23.14 8.46
N ARG A 50 5.34 22.57 8.82
CA ARG A 50 5.24 21.21 9.40
C ARG A 50 5.77 20.13 8.46
N ARG A 51 5.52 20.24 7.15
CA ARG A 51 6.07 19.37 6.09
C ARG A 51 7.58 19.58 5.91
N MET A 52 8.06 20.83 5.93
CA MET A 52 9.50 21.13 5.87
C MET A 52 10.28 20.67 7.10
N THR A 53 9.63 20.60 8.28
CA THR A 53 10.26 20.04 9.50
C THR A 53 10.26 18.51 9.57
N MET A 54 9.68 17.82 8.59
CA MET A 54 9.85 16.37 8.41
C MET A 54 10.74 16.07 7.20
N SER A 55 11.75 16.91 6.94
CA SER A 55 12.94 16.42 6.26
C SER A 55 13.60 15.43 7.23
N GLN A 56 13.47 14.12 6.98
CA GLN A 56 14.32 13.13 7.62
C GLN A 56 15.76 13.49 7.24
N THR A 57 16.41 14.27 8.09
CA THR A 57 17.81 14.65 7.88
C THR A 57 18.59 13.35 7.90
N LEU A 58 19.26 13.04 6.79
CA LEU A 58 20.10 11.86 6.68
C LEU A 58 21.14 11.89 7.80
N ILE A 59 21.03 10.96 8.75
CA ILE A 59 22.03 10.78 9.81
C ILE A 59 23.09 9.83 9.27
N THR A 60 24.31 10.34 9.14
CA THR A 60 25.48 9.58 8.70
C THR A 60 26.29 9.09 9.89
N SER A 61 27.28 8.23 9.63
CA SER A 61 28.26 7.79 10.64
C SER A 61 29.09 8.93 11.25
N ARG A 62 29.01 10.15 10.70
CA ARG A 62 29.73 11.34 11.17
C ARG A 62 28.91 12.21 12.12
N ASP A 63 27.59 12.02 12.17
CA ASP A 63 26.71 12.74 13.08
C ASP A 63 26.81 12.19 14.51
N PRO A 64 26.47 12.94 15.57
CA PRO A 64 26.58 12.47 16.96
C PRO A 64 25.91 11.12 17.23
N LYS A 65 24.74 10.88 16.62
CA LYS A 65 24.01 9.60 16.72
C LYS A 65 24.73 8.48 15.96
N GLY A 66 25.25 8.74 14.76
CA GLY A 66 25.99 7.76 13.97
C GLY A 66 27.34 7.41 14.59
N LEU A 67 28.06 8.39 15.15
CA LEU A 67 29.30 8.19 15.90
C LEU A 67 29.08 7.28 17.11
N HIS A 68 27.96 7.45 17.83
CA HIS A 68 27.62 6.57 18.93
C HIS A 68 27.43 5.11 18.48
N ALA A 69 26.71 4.88 17.38
CA ALA A 69 26.54 3.54 16.82
C ALA A 69 27.88 2.92 16.36
N THR A 70 28.74 3.69 15.68
CA THR A 70 30.08 3.23 15.27
C THR A 70 30.94 2.84 16.47
N ARG A 71 30.86 3.59 17.58
CA ARG A 71 31.59 3.25 18.83
C ARG A 71 31.14 1.92 19.44
N LEU A 72 29.87 1.51 19.27
CA LEU A 72 29.42 0.19 19.73
C LEU A 72 30.15 -0.94 18.99
N PHE A 73 30.35 -0.80 17.68
CA PHE A 73 31.15 -1.74 16.91
C PHE A 73 32.61 -1.74 17.37
N GLU A 74 33.21 -0.56 17.56
CA GLU A 74 34.58 -0.43 18.06
C GLU A 74 34.78 -1.15 19.40
N VAL A 75 33.86 -0.97 20.35
CA VAL A 75 33.89 -1.66 21.64
C VAL A 75 33.80 -3.18 21.48
N ALA A 76 32.88 -3.67 20.65
CA ALA A 76 32.73 -5.10 20.40
C ALA A 76 33.98 -5.72 19.73
N TYR A 77 34.57 -4.99 18.77
CA TYR A 77 35.80 -5.38 18.08
C TYR A 77 36.98 -5.47 19.06
N ASN A 78 37.18 -4.43 19.88
CA ASN A 78 38.25 -4.39 20.87
C ASN A 78 38.11 -5.50 21.93
N ASN A 79 36.88 -5.75 22.39
CA ASN A 79 36.59 -6.82 23.36
C ASN A 79 36.82 -8.23 22.78
N SER A 80 36.81 -8.37 21.45
CA SER A 80 37.08 -9.66 20.79
C SER A 80 38.56 -10.06 20.81
N LYS A 81 39.46 -9.13 21.19
CA LYS A 81 40.92 -9.36 21.35
C LYS A 81 41.54 -10.10 20.16
N LEU A 82 41.21 -9.66 18.95
CA LEU A 82 41.69 -10.28 17.73
C LEU A 82 43.20 -10.05 17.59
N ASN A 83 43.96 -11.10 17.31
CA ASN A 83 45.35 -10.97 16.88
C ASN A 83 45.41 -10.62 15.38
N GLY A 84 46.59 -10.26 14.87
CA GLY A 84 46.74 -9.79 13.49
C GLY A 84 46.15 -10.75 12.44
N ALA A 85 46.36 -12.06 12.60
CA ALA A 85 45.81 -13.06 11.68
C ALA A 85 44.27 -13.18 11.74
N ARG A 86 43.67 -13.05 12.93
CA ARG A 86 42.21 -13.07 13.08
C ARG A 86 41.56 -11.78 12.59
N ALA A 87 42.19 -10.63 12.83
CA ALA A 87 41.76 -9.35 12.29
C ALA A 87 41.81 -9.33 10.76
N GLN A 88 42.89 -9.86 10.18
CA GLN A 88 43.04 -9.99 8.73
C GLN A 88 41.93 -10.86 8.11
N ARG A 89 41.63 -12.02 8.69
CA ARG A 89 40.52 -12.87 8.23
C ARG A 89 39.17 -12.17 8.30
N LEU A 90 38.91 -11.40 9.36
CA LEU A 90 37.67 -10.64 9.49
C LEU A 90 37.54 -9.56 8.39
N ASN A 91 38.64 -8.91 8.04
CA ASN A 91 38.67 -7.93 6.94
C ASN A 91 38.49 -8.60 5.56
N GLU A 92 39.06 -9.78 5.36
CA GLU A 92 38.90 -10.58 4.14
C GLU A 92 37.45 -11.07 3.96
N CYS A 93 36.72 -11.30 5.06
CA CYS A 93 35.27 -11.55 5.08
C CYS A 93 34.42 -10.26 5.08
N GLY A 94 34.99 -9.11 4.66
CA GLY A 94 34.36 -7.79 4.81
C GLY A 94 32.95 -7.66 4.22
N GLY A 95 32.65 -8.38 3.13
CA GLY A 95 31.30 -8.43 2.56
C GLY A 95 30.26 -9.08 3.49
N GLU A 96 30.58 -10.26 4.04
CA GLU A 96 29.69 -10.94 5.00
C GLU A 96 29.52 -10.13 6.29
N LEU A 97 30.60 -9.49 6.75
CA LEU A 97 30.55 -8.60 7.91
C LEU A 97 29.64 -7.39 7.65
N GLN A 98 29.76 -6.78 6.47
CA GLN A 98 28.92 -5.65 6.06
C GLN A 98 27.45 -6.05 6.01
N ASP A 99 27.12 -7.19 5.40
CA ASP A 99 25.75 -7.70 5.32
C ASP A 99 25.19 -7.99 6.72
N GLY A 100 25.99 -8.59 7.61
CA GLY A 100 25.60 -8.85 8.99
C GLY A 100 25.32 -7.56 9.78
N ILE A 101 26.18 -6.55 9.65
CA ILE A 101 25.98 -5.24 10.29
C ILE A 101 24.73 -4.55 9.73
N ALA A 102 24.52 -4.57 8.41
CA ALA A 102 23.34 -3.98 7.78
C ALA A 102 22.04 -4.63 8.28
N LYS A 103 22.00 -5.96 8.41
CA LYS A 103 20.88 -6.69 8.99
C LYS A 103 20.63 -6.30 10.45
N LEU A 104 21.69 -6.12 11.25
CA LEU A 104 21.57 -5.71 12.65
C LEU A 104 21.04 -4.28 12.79
N ILE A 105 21.55 -3.34 11.98
CA ILE A 105 21.09 -1.96 11.96
C ILE A 105 19.61 -1.93 11.60
N ALA A 106 19.21 -2.57 10.50
CA ALA A 106 17.81 -2.63 10.07
C ALA A 106 16.90 -3.20 11.15
N LYS A 107 17.36 -4.21 11.89
CA LYS A 107 16.58 -4.81 13.00
C LYS A 107 16.42 -3.86 14.19
N LEU A 108 17.48 -3.15 14.59
CA LEU A 108 17.50 -2.34 15.81
C LEU A 108 17.05 -0.89 15.61
N SER A 109 16.99 -0.42 14.36
CA SER A 109 16.53 0.94 14.03
C SER A 109 15.00 1.06 13.93
N VAL A 110 14.28 -0.06 13.88
CA VAL A 110 12.81 -0.06 13.85
C VAL A 110 12.26 0.22 15.25
N SER A 111 11.21 1.04 15.33
CA SER A 111 10.54 1.33 16.60
C SER A 111 9.93 0.06 17.20
N GLY A 112 10.24 -0.24 18.46
CA GLY A 112 9.59 -1.31 19.23
C GLY A 112 8.16 -0.98 19.67
N GLN A 113 7.57 0.10 19.16
CA GLN A 113 6.30 0.68 19.63
C GLN A 113 5.10 -0.27 19.55
N PHE A 114 5.15 -1.29 18.69
CA PHE A 114 4.08 -2.27 18.50
C PHE A 114 4.55 -3.72 18.74
N ALA A 115 5.63 -3.91 19.51
CA ALA A 115 6.22 -5.24 19.72
C ALA A 115 5.27 -6.23 20.44
N ASP A 116 4.28 -5.72 21.17
CA ASP A 116 3.21 -6.48 21.81
C ASP A 116 2.08 -6.89 20.85
N GLU A 117 2.07 -6.38 19.62
CA GLU A 117 1.12 -6.72 18.56
C GLU A 117 1.61 -7.90 17.69
N GLU A 118 2.29 -8.87 18.30
CA GLU A 118 2.71 -10.14 17.69
C GLU A 118 2.23 -11.31 18.55
N VAL A 119 1.55 -12.27 17.92
CA VAL A 119 1.11 -13.52 18.55
C VAL A 119 1.70 -14.72 17.81
N ARG A 120 1.94 -15.81 18.53
CA ARG A 120 2.44 -17.04 17.93
C ARG A 120 1.40 -17.62 16.96
N SER A 121 1.85 -17.99 15.76
CA SER A 121 1.01 -18.61 14.73
C SER A 121 1.58 -19.96 14.30
N SER A 122 0.75 -21.01 14.36
CA SER A 122 1.03 -22.32 13.77
C SER A 122 0.43 -22.49 12.36
N TYR A 123 -0.36 -21.53 11.89
CA TYR A 123 -1.03 -21.59 10.60
C TYR A 123 -0.02 -21.54 9.44
N ALA A 124 -0.36 -22.24 8.36
CA ALA A 124 0.43 -22.39 7.15
C ALA A 124 -0.47 -22.33 5.90
N TYR A 125 0.14 -22.33 4.73
CA TYR A 125 -0.59 -22.43 3.47
C TYR A 125 -1.16 -23.83 3.24
N PRO A 126 -2.18 -23.96 2.35
CA PRO A 126 -2.60 -25.27 1.84
C PRO A 126 -1.42 -26.06 1.29
N GLU A 127 -1.48 -27.39 1.42
CA GLU A 127 -0.50 -28.31 0.80
C GLU A 127 -0.42 -28.13 -0.73
N GLY A 128 -1.55 -27.80 -1.37
CA GLY A 128 -1.60 -27.55 -2.81
C GLY A 128 -0.94 -26.24 -3.28
N TYR A 129 -0.53 -25.35 -2.37
CA TYR A 129 0.11 -24.07 -2.73
C TYR A 129 1.63 -24.13 -2.52
N VAL A 130 2.38 -23.94 -3.60
CA VAL A 130 3.84 -23.91 -3.57
C VAL A 130 4.34 -22.47 -3.42
N ALA A 131 4.75 -22.10 -2.21
CA ALA A 131 5.21 -20.74 -1.92
C ALA A 131 6.57 -20.41 -2.57
N ASN A 132 7.53 -21.35 -2.55
CA ASN A 132 8.88 -21.14 -3.10
C ASN A 132 9.15 -22.15 -4.23
N PRO A 133 8.49 -22.00 -5.38
CA PRO A 133 8.74 -22.86 -6.53
C PRO A 133 10.17 -22.67 -7.05
N THR A 134 10.67 -23.63 -7.81
CA THR A 134 11.86 -23.41 -8.64
C THR A 134 11.61 -22.28 -9.64
N LEU A 135 12.68 -21.66 -10.18
CA LEU A 135 12.52 -20.61 -11.17
C LEU A 135 11.74 -21.09 -12.40
N GLU A 136 12.01 -22.32 -12.86
CA GLU A 136 11.31 -22.93 -14.00
C GLU A 136 9.81 -23.08 -13.74
N GLU A 137 9.43 -23.62 -12.58
CA GLU A 137 8.02 -23.73 -12.16
C GLU A 137 7.37 -22.34 -12.03
N ASN A 138 8.06 -21.37 -11.45
CA ASN A 138 7.52 -20.02 -11.29
C ASN A 138 7.26 -19.36 -12.66
N LEU A 139 8.17 -19.51 -13.63
CA LEU A 139 8.00 -18.97 -14.98
C LEU A 139 6.83 -19.62 -15.71
N ALA A 140 6.67 -20.94 -15.57
CA ALA A 140 5.50 -21.65 -16.11
C ALA A 140 4.19 -21.16 -15.48
N ASP A 141 4.21 -20.87 -14.18
CA ASP A 141 3.05 -20.30 -13.49
C ASP A 141 2.74 -18.87 -13.95
N LEU A 142 3.72 -18.02 -14.25
CA LEU A 142 3.45 -16.67 -14.80
C LEU A 142 2.63 -16.73 -16.09
N GLU A 143 2.88 -17.71 -16.98
CA GLU A 143 2.07 -17.88 -18.19
C GLU A 143 0.64 -18.33 -17.88
N LYS A 144 0.46 -19.20 -16.88
CA LYS A 144 -0.88 -19.62 -16.41
C LYS A 144 -1.63 -18.45 -15.76
N GLU A 145 -0.93 -17.64 -14.97
CA GLU A 145 -1.45 -16.43 -14.35
C GLU A 145 -1.91 -15.45 -15.45
N LEU A 146 -1.09 -15.23 -16.48
CA LEU A 146 -1.44 -14.36 -17.61
C LEU A 146 -2.68 -14.85 -18.35
N ALA A 147 -2.73 -16.16 -18.67
CA ALA A 147 -3.89 -16.76 -19.33
C ALA A 147 -5.17 -16.61 -18.47
N THR A 148 -5.04 -16.83 -17.15
CA THR A 148 -6.15 -16.68 -16.21
C THR A 148 -6.63 -15.22 -16.14
N LEU A 149 -5.70 -14.26 -16.07
CA LEU A 149 -6.01 -12.83 -16.06
C LEU A 149 -6.76 -12.40 -17.32
N ARG A 150 -6.27 -12.80 -18.51
CA ARG A 150 -6.93 -12.50 -19.79
C ARG A 150 -8.31 -13.14 -19.91
N ALA A 151 -8.49 -14.34 -19.36
CA ALA A 151 -9.78 -15.02 -19.34
C ALA A 151 -10.77 -14.40 -18.35
N CYS A 152 -10.28 -13.80 -17.26
CA CYS A 152 -11.11 -13.15 -16.25
C CYS A 152 -11.49 -11.71 -16.62
N PHE A 153 -10.57 -10.96 -17.23
CA PHE A 153 -10.73 -9.54 -17.48
C PHE A 153 -10.54 -9.22 -18.97
N PRO A 154 -11.62 -8.93 -19.71
CA PRO A 154 -11.55 -8.57 -21.12
C PRO A 154 -10.64 -7.37 -21.41
N GLU A 155 -10.50 -6.45 -20.46
CA GLU A 155 -9.63 -5.27 -20.55
C GLU A 155 -8.15 -5.65 -20.66
N LEU A 156 -7.79 -6.87 -20.22
CA LEU A 156 -6.45 -7.40 -20.29
C LEU A 156 -6.20 -8.26 -21.53
N ALA A 157 -7.16 -8.43 -22.43
CA ALA A 157 -7.07 -9.37 -23.56
C ALA A 157 -5.78 -9.21 -24.39
N THR A 158 -5.32 -7.96 -24.59
CA THR A 158 -4.08 -7.63 -25.29
C THR A 158 -2.95 -7.18 -24.37
N ALA A 159 -3.19 -7.08 -23.05
CA ALA A 159 -2.19 -6.67 -22.08
C ALA A 159 -1.13 -7.75 -21.91
N ASP A 160 0.13 -7.33 -21.76
CA ASP A 160 1.26 -8.23 -21.48
C ASP A 160 2.20 -7.59 -20.45
N TYR A 161 3.05 -8.40 -19.84
CA TYR A 161 4.12 -7.93 -18.97
C TYR A 161 5.42 -7.74 -19.77
N ASN A 162 6.39 -7.04 -19.19
CA ASN A 162 7.68 -6.82 -19.84
C ASN A 162 8.49 -8.12 -19.94
N ARG A 163 8.48 -8.75 -21.12
CA ARG A 163 9.22 -9.99 -21.41
C ARG A 163 10.73 -9.83 -21.22
N ALA A 164 11.30 -8.68 -21.58
CA ALA A 164 12.72 -8.39 -21.38
C ALA A 164 13.09 -8.31 -19.89
N PHE A 165 12.16 -7.90 -19.02
CA PHE A 165 12.36 -7.96 -17.57
C PHE A 165 12.48 -9.40 -17.07
N VAL A 166 11.64 -10.31 -17.58
CA VAL A 166 11.71 -11.74 -17.25
C VAL A 166 12.99 -12.39 -17.78
N GLU A 167 13.46 -12.02 -18.97
CA GLU A 167 14.76 -12.49 -19.47
C GLU A 167 15.92 -12.13 -18.54
N ARG A 168 15.89 -10.94 -17.92
CA ARG A 168 16.90 -10.53 -16.92
C ARG A 168 16.84 -11.38 -15.65
N ILE A 169 15.64 -11.80 -15.24
CA ILE A 169 15.46 -12.78 -14.15
C ILE A 169 16.09 -14.12 -14.56
N CYS A 170 15.80 -14.62 -15.77
CA CYS A 170 16.36 -15.88 -16.28
C CYS A 170 17.89 -15.87 -16.35
N ARG A 171 18.50 -14.72 -16.67
CA ARG A 171 19.96 -14.54 -16.68
C ARG A 171 20.56 -14.34 -15.28
N GLY A 172 19.74 -14.28 -14.23
CA GLY A 172 20.18 -14.09 -12.85
C GLY A 172 20.61 -12.65 -12.51
N GLU A 173 20.33 -11.68 -13.39
CA GLU A 173 20.63 -10.26 -13.16
C GLU A 173 19.71 -9.66 -12.09
N ILE A 174 18.48 -10.19 -12.00
CA ILE A 174 17.48 -9.82 -11.00
C ILE A 174 17.20 -11.05 -10.17
N LYS A 175 17.54 -10.99 -8.89
CA LYS A 175 17.26 -12.06 -7.93
C LYS A 175 15.92 -11.81 -7.25
N LEU A 176 15.25 -12.90 -6.87
CA LEU A 176 14.06 -12.82 -6.03
C LEU A 176 14.48 -12.19 -4.67
N PRO A 177 13.88 -11.07 -4.25
CA PRO A 177 14.24 -10.41 -2.99
C PRO A 177 14.07 -11.31 -1.76
N GLU A 178 14.93 -11.15 -0.75
CA GLU A 178 14.82 -11.89 0.52
C GLU A 178 13.46 -11.63 1.17
N GLY A 179 12.68 -12.69 1.37
CA GLY A 179 11.35 -12.64 1.97
C GLY A 179 10.19 -12.67 0.96
N ALA A 180 10.45 -12.47 -0.33
CA ALA A 180 9.48 -12.82 -1.38
C ALA A 180 9.40 -14.34 -1.53
N GLU A 181 8.21 -14.84 -1.81
CA GLU A 181 7.94 -16.27 -2.03
C GLU A 181 8.15 -16.61 -3.51
N ARG A 182 7.62 -15.76 -4.41
CA ARG A 182 7.66 -15.97 -5.86
C ARG A 182 7.44 -14.68 -6.62
N TRP A 183 7.64 -14.72 -7.93
CA TRP A 183 7.14 -13.72 -8.87
C TRP A 183 5.68 -14.02 -9.20
N THR A 184 4.83 -13.00 -9.28
CA THR A 184 3.42 -13.10 -9.69
C THR A 184 3.03 -11.93 -10.59
N LEU A 185 1.99 -12.09 -11.40
CA LEU A 185 1.47 -11.05 -12.27
C LEU A 185 0.36 -10.25 -11.61
N ILE A 186 0.59 -8.94 -11.47
CA ILE A 186 -0.42 -8.00 -10.96
C ILE A 186 -0.66 -6.93 -12.03
N PRO A 187 -1.86 -6.87 -12.62
CA PRO A 187 -2.26 -5.76 -13.48
C PRO A 187 -2.22 -4.43 -12.74
N LYS A 188 -2.06 -3.32 -13.48
CA LYS A 188 -2.41 -2.00 -12.95
C LYS A 188 -3.91 -1.93 -12.78
N TRP A 189 -4.36 -1.43 -11.62
CA TRP A 189 -5.78 -1.34 -11.34
C TRP A 189 -6.48 -0.39 -12.32
N GLU A 190 -5.74 0.63 -12.79
CA GLU A 190 -6.17 1.60 -13.81
C GLU A 190 -6.56 0.90 -15.12
N THR A 191 -5.83 -0.14 -15.52
CA THR A 191 -6.12 -0.90 -16.75
C THR A 191 -7.48 -1.59 -16.66
N LEU A 192 -7.88 -2.08 -15.48
CA LEU A 192 -9.15 -2.79 -15.29
C LEU A 192 -10.37 -1.88 -15.27
N VAL A 193 -10.17 -0.57 -15.12
CA VAL A 193 -11.26 0.43 -15.09
C VAL A 193 -11.16 1.44 -16.22
N ALA A 194 -10.27 1.22 -17.19
CA ALA A 194 -10.04 2.15 -18.29
C ALA A 194 -11.29 2.37 -19.17
N ASP A 195 -12.20 1.40 -19.21
CA ASP A 195 -13.49 1.44 -19.90
C ASP A 195 -14.55 2.26 -19.16
N LEU A 196 -14.36 2.50 -17.86
CA LEU A 196 -15.29 3.30 -17.05
C LEU A 196 -15.15 4.80 -17.37
N PRO A 197 -16.24 5.59 -17.22
CA PRO A 197 -16.16 7.04 -17.33
C PRO A 197 -15.13 7.62 -16.37
N ALA A 198 -14.41 8.69 -16.76
CA ALA A 198 -13.32 9.27 -15.97
C ALA A 198 -13.67 9.55 -14.49
N GLY A 199 -14.91 9.93 -14.17
CA GLY A 199 -15.38 10.14 -12.78
C GLY A 199 -15.55 8.87 -11.94
N ARG A 200 -15.41 7.68 -12.55
CA ARG A 200 -15.52 6.35 -11.93
C ARG A 200 -14.24 5.51 -12.06
N GLN A 201 -13.18 6.04 -12.66
CA GLN A 201 -11.88 5.38 -12.73
C GLN A 201 -11.17 5.48 -11.38
N ALA A 202 -11.63 4.69 -10.41
CA ALA A 202 -11.17 4.74 -9.03
C ALA A 202 -10.69 3.36 -8.55
N TYR A 203 -9.72 3.36 -7.63
CA TYR A 203 -9.17 2.14 -7.04
C TYR A 203 -10.26 1.20 -6.47
N GLY A 204 -11.24 1.77 -5.76
CA GLY A 204 -12.38 1.02 -5.22
C GLY A 204 -13.19 0.25 -6.26
N GLU A 205 -13.40 0.84 -7.43
CA GLU A 205 -14.14 0.21 -8.54
C GLU A 205 -13.35 -0.96 -9.12
N ALA A 206 -12.02 -0.84 -9.20
CA ALA A 206 -11.15 -1.94 -9.59
C ALA A 206 -11.19 -3.09 -8.56
N VAL A 207 -11.22 -2.78 -7.26
CA VAL A 207 -11.37 -3.78 -6.20
C VAL A 207 -12.72 -4.49 -6.32
N GLU A 208 -13.84 -3.77 -6.45
CA GLU A 208 -15.16 -4.37 -6.63
C GLU A 208 -15.21 -5.29 -7.85
N LYS A 209 -14.58 -4.90 -8.98
CA LYS A 209 -14.48 -5.72 -10.18
C LYS A 209 -13.75 -7.04 -9.93
N VAL A 210 -12.63 -7.01 -9.19
CA VAL A 210 -11.89 -8.21 -8.81
C VAL A 210 -12.70 -9.08 -7.84
N LEU A 211 -13.37 -8.50 -6.84
CA LEU A 211 -14.19 -9.25 -5.88
C LEU A 211 -15.39 -9.93 -6.56
N ALA A 212 -16.05 -9.24 -7.51
CA ALA A 212 -17.11 -9.81 -8.34
C ALA A 212 -16.61 -10.98 -9.19
N MET A 213 -15.40 -10.87 -9.74
CA MET A 213 -14.78 -11.97 -10.48
C MET A 213 -14.51 -13.18 -9.58
N ILE A 214 -14.01 -12.98 -8.36
CA ILE A 214 -13.84 -14.07 -7.37
C ILE A 214 -15.19 -14.74 -7.09
N ALA A 215 -16.23 -13.94 -6.89
CA ALA A 215 -17.59 -14.44 -6.65
C ALA A 215 -18.14 -15.27 -7.82
N SER A 216 -17.76 -14.95 -9.06
CA SER A 216 -18.16 -15.73 -10.25
C SER A 216 -17.47 -17.10 -10.36
N LYS A 217 -16.33 -17.29 -9.69
CA LYS A 217 -15.50 -18.50 -9.79
C LYS A 217 -15.64 -19.44 -8.59
N ARG A 218 -15.97 -18.91 -7.42
CA ARG A 218 -16.06 -19.69 -6.16
C ARG A 218 -17.03 -19.06 -5.18
N LYS A 219 -17.47 -19.84 -4.18
CA LYS A 219 -18.31 -19.33 -3.09
C LYS A 219 -17.58 -18.19 -2.39
N PHE A 220 -18.16 -17.00 -2.47
CA PHE A 220 -17.59 -15.76 -1.97
C PHE A 220 -18.65 -14.91 -1.27
N TYR A 221 -18.23 -14.09 -0.31
CA TYR A 221 -19.09 -13.07 0.29
C TYR A 221 -18.31 -11.81 0.62
N ASN A 222 -18.77 -10.66 0.13
CA ASN A 222 -18.23 -9.34 0.42
C ASN A 222 -19.01 -8.67 1.57
N TYR A 223 -18.39 -8.47 2.73
CA TYR A 223 -19.03 -7.71 3.85
C TYR A 223 -18.88 -6.20 3.72
N ARG A 224 -18.19 -5.74 2.68
CA ARG A 224 -17.91 -4.35 2.37
C ARG A 224 -18.49 -3.95 1.01
N ASP A 225 -19.46 -4.71 0.53
CA ASP A 225 -20.19 -4.41 -0.70
C ASP A 225 -20.79 -3.01 -0.64
N GLY A 226 -20.50 -2.18 -1.64
CA GLY A 226 -20.90 -0.77 -1.67
C GLY A 226 -20.12 0.15 -0.72
N GLN A 227 -19.14 -0.37 0.03
CA GLN A 227 -18.30 0.38 0.96
C GLN A 227 -16.84 0.46 0.50
N LEU A 228 -16.57 0.35 -0.80
CA LEU A 228 -15.20 0.43 -1.35
C LEU A 228 -14.89 1.74 -2.06
N GLY A 229 -15.78 2.73 -2.02
CA GLY A 229 -15.52 4.07 -2.51
C GLY A 229 -14.39 4.80 -1.76
N ALA A 230 -13.92 5.92 -2.31
CA ALA A 230 -12.76 6.67 -1.80
C ALA A 230 -12.90 7.19 -0.35
N ASN A 231 -14.12 7.29 0.18
CA ASN A 231 -14.36 7.65 1.58
C ASN A 231 -14.07 6.49 2.55
N HIS A 232 -14.02 5.26 2.04
CA HIS A 232 -13.85 4.05 2.83
C HIS A 232 -12.55 3.33 2.56
N LEU A 233 -12.12 3.23 1.30
CA LEU A 233 -10.95 2.47 0.90
C LEU A 233 -9.93 3.36 0.20
N ARG A 234 -8.67 3.27 0.63
CA ARG A 234 -7.55 3.86 -0.09
C ARG A 234 -6.31 2.98 0.01
N GLN A 235 -5.43 3.11 -0.98
CA GLN A 235 -4.12 2.49 -0.94
C GLN A 235 -3.24 3.19 0.10
N HIS A 236 -2.45 2.41 0.83
CA HIS A 236 -1.42 2.90 1.72
C HIS A 236 -0.29 3.57 0.91
N GLY A 237 0.24 4.70 1.40
CA GLY A 237 1.22 5.50 0.65
C GLY A 237 2.48 4.72 0.23
N LYS A 238 3.00 3.86 1.12
CA LYS A 238 4.16 3.00 0.82
C LYS A 238 3.88 2.00 -0.31
N SER A 239 2.64 1.53 -0.44
CA SER A 239 2.24 0.61 -1.49
C SER A 239 2.10 1.31 -2.83
N VAL A 240 1.54 2.53 -2.85
CA VAL A 240 1.51 3.39 -4.05
C VAL A 240 2.93 3.65 -4.55
N GLU A 241 3.85 3.99 -3.64
CA GLU A 241 5.27 4.22 -3.97
C GLU A 241 5.95 2.94 -4.49
N GLY A 242 5.74 1.80 -3.82
CA GLY A 242 6.33 0.52 -4.21
C GLY A 242 5.89 0.04 -5.59
N PHE A 243 4.58 0.10 -5.89
CA PHE A 243 4.07 -0.20 -7.23
C PHE A 243 4.56 0.80 -8.27
N GLY A 244 4.72 2.08 -7.91
CA GLY A 244 5.32 3.10 -8.78
C GLY A 244 6.75 2.73 -9.18
N LYS A 245 7.60 2.38 -8.22
CA LYS A 245 9.00 1.95 -8.46
C LYS A 245 9.06 0.71 -9.36
N LEU A 246 8.26 -0.32 -9.05
CA LEU A 246 8.17 -1.52 -9.91
C LEU A 246 7.69 -1.20 -11.32
N GLY A 247 6.70 -0.32 -11.46
CA GLY A 247 6.21 0.14 -12.76
C GLY A 247 7.26 0.90 -13.56
N ASP A 248 8.10 1.70 -12.89
CA ASP A 248 9.22 2.41 -13.52
C ASP A 248 10.34 1.46 -13.95
N GLU A 249 10.69 0.48 -13.13
CA GLU A 249 11.70 -0.55 -13.42
C GLU A 249 11.33 -1.42 -14.62
N GLN A 250 10.03 -1.61 -14.86
CA GLN A 250 9.50 -2.52 -15.86
C GLN A 250 9.02 -1.83 -17.13
N LYS A 251 9.32 -0.55 -17.34
CA LYS A 251 8.97 0.13 -18.60
C LYS A 251 9.57 -0.58 -19.81
N ALA A 252 8.76 -0.77 -20.85
CA ALA A 252 9.20 -1.30 -22.13
C ALA A 252 9.26 -0.16 -23.15
N ASN A 253 10.43 0.11 -23.75
CA ASN A 253 10.65 1.21 -24.69
C ASN A 253 10.20 2.59 -24.13
N GLY A 254 10.40 2.81 -22.84
CA GLY A 254 9.98 4.02 -22.13
C GLY A 254 8.48 4.11 -21.82
N GLN A 255 7.68 3.11 -22.22
CA GLN A 255 6.25 3.06 -21.97
C GLN A 255 5.91 2.22 -20.73
N PRO A 256 4.89 2.61 -19.96
CA PRO A 256 4.40 1.81 -18.84
C PRO A 256 3.82 0.48 -19.34
N CYS A 257 4.08 -0.61 -18.62
CA CYS A 257 3.38 -1.87 -18.82
C CYS A 257 2.03 -1.89 -18.10
N ASP A 258 1.06 -2.63 -18.66
CA ASP A 258 -0.27 -2.86 -18.08
C ASP A 258 -0.24 -3.93 -16.98
N ILE A 259 0.67 -4.91 -17.10
CA ILE A 259 0.86 -5.99 -16.12
C ILE A 259 2.29 -5.92 -15.60
N LEU A 260 2.43 -5.98 -14.27
CA LEU A 260 3.71 -5.99 -13.58
C LEU A 260 4.06 -7.40 -13.13
N VAL A 261 5.34 -7.76 -13.27
CA VAL A 261 5.94 -8.92 -12.61
C VAL A 261 6.36 -8.49 -11.20
N VAL A 262 5.66 -8.98 -10.19
CA VAL A 262 5.79 -8.53 -8.80
C VAL A 262 6.39 -9.64 -7.95
N PRO A 263 7.52 -9.44 -7.26
CA PRO A 263 7.99 -10.36 -6.25
C PRO A 263 7.12 -10.19 -5.00
N ALA A 264 6.41 -11.23 -4.60
CA ALA A 264 5.36 -11.15 -3.59
C ALA A 264 5.38 -12.34 -2.64
N GLN A 265 4.72 -12.17 -1.49
CA GLN A 265 4.43 -13.22 -0.52
C GLN A 265 3.02 -13.03 0.04
N PHE A 266 2.36 -14.13 0.39
CA PHE A 266 0.92 -14.17 0.69
C PHE A 266 0.54 -14.05 2.18
N GLY A 267 1.48 -13.70 3.04
CA GLY A 267 1.29 -13.45 4.47
C GLY A 267 2.19 -14.26 5.40
N LEU A 268 2.82 -15.36 4.96
CA LEU A 268 3.54 -16.29 5.84
C LEU A 268 4.68 -15.62 6.61
N ARG A 269 5.38 -14.68 5.95
CA ARG A 269 6.47 -13.90 6.57
C ARG A 269 6.01 -13.09 7.77
N HIS A 270 4.76 -12.63 7.76
CA HIS A 270 4.19 -11.70 8.73
C HIS A 270 3.01 -12.30 9.50
N LYS A 271 2.91 -13.64 9.54
CA LYS A 271 1.83 -14.32 10.25
C LYS A 271 1.86 -14.00 11.74
N GLY A 272 0.69 -13.83 12.34
CA GLY A 272 0.60 -13.51 13.76
C GLY A 272 0.90 -12.06 14.12
N ARG A 273 1.25 -11.19 13.17
CA ARG A 273 1.49 -9.76 13.44
C ARG A 273 0.27 -8.92 13.11
N SER A 274 0.07 -7.82 13.81
CA SER A 274 -0.89 -6.80 13.38
C SER A 274 -0.41 -6.11 12.09
N VAL A 275 -1.35 -5.58 11.31
CA VAL A 275 -1.04 -4.82 10.10
C VAL A 275 -0.23 -3.55 10.43
N ARG A 276 -0.49 -2.91 11.58
CA ARG A 276 0.27 -1.74 12.01
C ARG A 276 1.73 -2.09 12.29
N LEU A 277 1.97 -3.15 13.06
CA LEU A 277 3.32 -3.63 13.34
C LEU A 277 4.05 -3.98 12.03
N VAL A 278 3.37 -4.68 11.12
CA VAL A 278 3.95 -5.06 9.82
C VAL A 278 4.36 -3.84 9.00
N ARG A 279 3.52 -2.79 8.96
CA ARG A 279 3.84 -1.54 8.27
C ARG A 279 5.08 -0.84 8.85
N GLU A 280 5.28 -0.96 10.16
CA GLU A 280 6.44 -0.39 10.87
C GLU A 280 7.74 -1.18 10.58
N VAL A 281 7.67 -2.52 10.50
CA VAL A 281 8.85 -3.38 10.32
C VAL A 281 9.21 -3.65 8.85
N PHE A 282 8.39 -3.20 7.89
CA PHE A 282 8.74 -3.33 6.48
C PHE A 282 10.09 -2.67 6.18
N THR A 283 10.97 -3.39 5.48
CA THR A 283 12.22 -2.84 4.96
C THR A 283 11.95 -1.74 3.93
N GLU A 284 12.96 -1.00 3.51
CA GLU A 284 12.80 0.03 2.46
C GLU A 284 12.30 -0.55 1.13
N SER A 285 12.68 -1.80 0.82
CA SER A 285 12.26 -2.50 -0.39
C SER A 285 10.90 -3.19 -0.26
N GLU A 286 10.35 -3.34 0.95
CA GLU A 286 9.11 -4.09 1.20
C GLU A 286 7.90 -3.15 1.38
N PHE A 287 6.77 -3.50 0.76
CA PHE A 287 5.50 -2.78 0.90
C PHE A 287 4.32 -3.74 0.96
N GLY A 288 3.23 -3.32 1.61
CA GLY A 288 2.04 -4.16 1.79
C GLY A 288 1.24 -4.31 0.49
N LEU A 289 0.63 -5.48 0.29
CA LEU A 289 -0.30 -5.69 -0.81
C LEU A 289 -1.73 -5.30 -0.40
N GLY A 290 -2.43 -4.60 -1.30
CA GLY A 290 -3.81 -4.18 -1.12
C GLY A 290 -4.82 -5.25 -1.53
N ALA A 291 -6.10 -4.99 -1.30
CA ALA A 291 -7.22 -5.86 -1.64
C ALA A 291 -7.27 -6.18 -3.13
N PHE A 292 -6.94 -5.21 -4.00
CA PHE A 292 -6.87 -5.43 -5.43
C PHE A 292 -5.84 -6.52 -5.78
N ALA A 293 -4.57 -6.32 -5.39
CA ALA A 293 -3.48 -7.22 -5.72
C ALA A 293 -3.67 -8.61 -5.10
N ILE A 294 -4.10 -8.68 -3.84
CA ILE A 294 -4.39 -9.97 -3.19
C ILE A 294 -5.58 -10.65 -3.87
N GLY A 295 -6.61 -9.91 -4.27
CA GLY A 295 -7.73 -10.47 -5.02
C GLY A 295 -7.30 -11.08 -6.36
N ILE A 296 -6.39 -10.42 -7.08
CA ILE A 296 -5.75 -10.97 -8.28
C ILE A 296 -5.01 -12.27 -7.93
N MET A 297 -4.18 -12.27 -6.90
CA MET A 297 -3.46 -13.48 -6.49
C MET A 297 -4.40 -14.62 -6.06
N VAL A 298 -5.55 -14.33 -5.43
CA VAL A 298 -6.57 -15.33 -5.07
C VAL A 298 -7.28 -15.90 -6.30
N LEU A 299 -7.41 -15.13 -7.39
CA LEU A 299 -7.94 -15.61 -8.66
C LEU A 299 -6.95 -16.52 -9.39
N THR A 300 -5.67 -16.16 -9.36
CA THR A 300 -4.62 -16.90 -10.07
C THR A 300 -4.06 -18.08 -9.29
N HIS A 301 -4.25 -18.11 -7.97
CA HIS A 301 -3.92 -19.20 -7.06
C HIS A 301 -5.19 -19.73 -6.35
N PRO A 302 -6.11 -20.40 -7.08
CA PRO A 302 -7.37 -20.88 -6.50
C PRO A 302 -7.19 -21.91 -5.37
N GLU A 303 -6.04 -22.57 -5.29
CA GLU A 303 -5.62 -23.44 -4.20
C GLU A 303 -5.51 -22.70 -2.85
N ARG A 304 -5.44 -21.36 -2.86
CA ARG A 304 -5.43 -20.54 -1.65
C ARG A 304 -6.82 -20.31 -1.08
N LEU A 305 -6.85 -20.14 0.25
CA LEU A 305 -8.04 -19.85 1.03
C LEU A 305 -9.12 -20.91 0.81
N VAL A 306 -8.80 -22.20 0.91
CA VAL A 306 -9.74 -23.30 0.61
C VAL A 306 -10.30 -24.00 1.85
N GLN A 307 -9.70 -23.79 3.03
CA GLN A 307 -10.19 -24.30 4.31
C GLN A 307 -9.86 -23.33 5.46
N TRP A 308 -10.51 -23.53 6.60
CA TRP A 308 -10.41 -22.66 7.78
C TRP A 308 -9.03 -22.73 8.47
N GLU A 309 -8.41 -23.90 8.45
CA GLU A 309 -7.16 -24.23 9.14
C GLU A 309 -5.92 -23.69 8.40
N GLN A 310 -6.10 -22.85 7.40
CA GLN A 310 -5.02 -22.24 6.61
C GLN A 310 -4.80 -20.79 6.99
N LEU A 311 -3.61 -20.29 6.68
CA LEU A 311 -3.26 -18.90 6.88
C LEU A 311 -4.11 -18.00 5.97
N HIS A 312 -4.90 -17.13 6.61
CA HIS A 312 -5.65 -16.06 5.97
C HIS A 312 -4.78 -14.84 5.71
N VAL A 313 -5.28 -13.89 4.92
CA VAL A 313 -4.44 -12.84 4.35
C VAL A 313 -4.97 -11.46 4.70
N ASP A 314 -4.15 -10.67 5.40
CA ASP A 314 -4.42 -9.26 5.65
C ASP A 314 -3.91 -8.40 4.48
N CYS A 315 -4.72 -7.43 4.06
CA CYS A 315 -4.41 -6.46 3.00
C CYS A 315 -3.64 -5.27 3.57
N ALA A 316 -2.38 -5.48 3.98
CA ALA A 316 -1.56 -4.45 4.61
C ALA A 316 -1.30 -3.23 3.71
N GLY A 317 -1.48 -3.36 2.40
CA GLY A 317 -1.38 -2.26 1.43
C GLY A 317 -2.60 -1.37 1.32
N ASP A 318 -3.69 -1.68 2.02
CA ASP A 318 -4.91 -0.88 1.99
C ASP A 318 -5.33 -0.40 3.38
N GLU A 319 -5.97 0.75 3.40
CA GLU A 319 -6.55 1.36 4.57
C GLU A 319 -8.06 1.44 4.41
N PHE A 320 -8.78 1.07 5.48
CA PHE A 320 -10.23 1.07 5.50
C PHE A 320 -10.83 1.92 6.63
N SER A 321 -11.89 2.68 6.33
CA SER A 321 -12.74 3.41 7.27
C SER A 321 -14.15 2.82 7.26
N SER A 322 -14.72 2.52 8.43
CA SER A 322 -16.14 2.11 8.52
C SER A 322 -17.13 3.26 8.34
N ASP A 323 -16.65 4.49 8.48
CA ASP A 323 -17.51 5.66 8.62
C ASP A 323 -17.31 6.53 7.38
N ALA A 324 -18.37 6.66 6.56
CA ALA A 324 -18.35 7.44 5.32
C ALA A 324 -18.40 8.96 5.56
N GLU A 325 -18.89 9.38 6.74
CA GLU A 325 -19.32 10.76 7.04
C GLU A 325 -18.69 11.34 8.34
N GLY A 326 -17.75 10.64 8.98
CA GLY A 326 -17.19 10.97 10.30
C GLY A 326 -15.67 11.13 10.35
N ASP A 327 -15.09 11.16 11.57
CA ASP A 327 -13.63 11.21 11.81
C ASP A 327 -12.95 10.10 10.99
N PHE A 328 -12.33 10.49 9.86
CA PHE A 328 -11.70 9.62 8.84
C PHE A 328 -10.47 8.88 9.39
N SER A 329 -10.62 8.23 10.54
CA SER A 329 -9.64 7.37 11.14
C SER A 329 -9.68 6.06 10.36
N PHE A 330 -8.83 5.98 9.34
CA PHE A 330 -8.48 4.76 8.63
C PHE A 330 -7.83 3.77 9.60
N SER A 331 -8.69 3.13 10.38
CA SER A 331 -8.36 2.35 11.56
C SER A 331 -8.61 0.87 11.32
N ARG A 332 -8.81 0.47 10.07
CA ARG A 332 -8.98 -0.92 9.68
C ARG A 332 -8.14 -1.24 8.45
N ALA A 333 -7.84 -2.52 8.30
CA ALA A 333 -7.28 -3.09 7.08
C ALA A 333 -8.27 -4.10 6.51
N PRO A 334 -8.44 -4.14 5.17
CA PRO A 334 -9.16 -5.23 4.54
C PRO A 334 -8.46 -6.57 4.74
N LEU A 335 -9.18 -7.67 4.60
CA LEU A 335 -8.62 -9.02 4.67
C LEU A 335 -9.48 -10.04 3.91
N PHE A 336 -8.83 -11.10 3.43
CA PHE A 336 -9.47 -12.29 2.87
C PHE A 336 -9.32 -13.47 3.83
N VAL A 337 -10.44 -14.11 4.14
CA VAL A 337 -10.50 -15.28 5.04
C VAL A 337 -11.33 -16.39 4.42
N PHE A 338 -11.15 -17.63 4.87
CA PHE A 338 -12.03 -18.73 4.51
C PHE A 338 -12.69 -19.32 5.75
N TYR A 339 -14.02 -19.32 5.77
CA TYR A 339 -14.80 -20.04 6.79
C TYR A 339 -16.23 -20.28 6.29
N ASP A 340 -16.95 -21.22 6.90
CA ASP A 340 -18.28 -21.67 6.45
C ASP A 340 -18.31 -22.08 4.97
N GLY A 341 -17.22 -22.70 4.48
CA GLY A 341 -17.12 -23.20 3.12
C GLY A 341 -17.06 -22.13 2.03
N LYS A 342 -16.66 -20.89 2.34
CA LYS A 342 -16.55 -19.78 1.38
C LYS A 342 -15.42 -18.83 1.71
N VAL A 343 -14.87 -18.19 0.66
CA VAL A 343 -13.97 -17.04 0.81
C VAL A 343 -14.81 -15.84 1.20
N LYS A 344 -14.28 -14.98 2.05
CA LYS A 344 -14.99 -13.82 2.54
C LYS A 344 -14.06 -12.63 2.65
N PHE A 345 -14.55 -11.47 2.25
CA PHE A 345 -13.83 -10.20 2.30
C PHE A 345 -14.43 -9.28 3.38
N TYR A 346 -13.57 -8.75 4.24
CA TYR A 346 -13.95 -7.91 5.38
C TYR A 346 -12.98 -6.74 5.55
N ALA A 347 -13.20 -5.96 6.61
CA ALA A 347 -12.19 -5.09 7.20
C ALA A 347 -12.22 -5.20 8.73
N ARG A 348 -11.05 -5.21 9.38
CA ARG A 348 -10.87 -5.28 10.84
C ARG A 348 -9.81 -4.29 11.30
N TRP A 349 -9.84 -3.93 12.59
CA TRP A 349 -8.82 -3.11 13.24
C TRP A 349 -7.39 -3.57 12.92
N TYR A 350 -6.59 -2.66 12.38
CA TYR A 350 -5.23 -2.90 11.89
C TYR A 350 -4.18 -3.11 13.00
N ASP A 351 -4.53 -2.81 14.25
CA ASP A 351 -3.71 -3.03 15.46
C ASP A 351 -3.94 -4.40 16.12
N ARG A 352 -4.85 -5.22 15.59
CA ARG A 352 -5.17 -6.52 16.16
C ARG A 352 -4.42 -7.65 15.46
N ALA A 353 -3.37 -8.14 16.11
CA ALA A 353 -2.69 -9.37 15.76
C ALA A 353 -3.65 -10.59 15.78
N ARG A 354 -3.43 -11.54 14.86
CA ARG A 354 -4.21 -12.78 14.78
C ARG A 354 -3.31 -13.95 14.41
N GLU A 355 -3.44 -15.04 15.16
CA GLU A 355 -2.67 -16.26 14.89
C GLU A 355 -2.97 -16.89 13.52
N ASN A 356 -4.17 -16.68 12.97
CA ASN A 356 -4.59 -17.29 11.70
C ASN A 356 -4.49 -16.35 10.49
N CYS A 357 -3.90 -15.16 10.64
CA CYS A 357 -3.73 -14.21 9.55
C CYS A 357 -2.26 -13.80 9.41
N GLY A 358 -1.86 -13.44 8.19
CA GLY A 358 -0.59 -12.80 7.91
C GLY A 358 -0.73 -11.71 6.86
N SER A 359 0.04 -10.64 7.02
CA SER A 359 0.03 -9.51 6.09
C SER A 359 0.81 -9.83 4.82
N ALA A 360 0.13 -9.82 3.67
CA ALA A 360 0.79 -9.99 2.38
C ALA A 360 1.61 -8.75 2.00
N SER A 361 2.74 -8.98 1.34
CA SER A 361 3.66 -7.93 0.93
C SER A 361 4.32 -8.26 -0.40
N ALA A 362 4.85 -7.21 -1.02
CA ALA A 362 5.64 -7.26 -2.23
C ALA A 362 6.91 -6.43 -2.05
N PHE A 363 7.83 -6.61 -3.00
CA PHE A 363 9.18 -6.08 -2.91
C PHE A 363 9.54 -5.30 -4.18
N VAL A 364 10.28 -4.21 -4.03
CA VAL A 364 10.96 -3.54 -5.14
C VAL A 364 12.22 -4.34 -5.48
N THR A 365 12.56 -4.46 -6.77
CA THR A 365 13.75 -5.23 -7.13
C THR A 365 15.02 -4.45 -6.77
N GLN A 366 15.95 -5.08 -6.06
CA GLN A 366 17.24 -4.45 -5.84
C GLN A 366 18.00 -4.48 -7.16
N GLN A 367 18.29 -3.32 -7.75
CA GLN A 367 19.33 -3.26 -8.77
C GLN A 367 20.65 -3.63 -8.10
N PRO A 368 21.48 -4.51 -8.70
CA PRO A 368 22.85 -4.63 -8.25
C PRO A 368 23.47 -3.23 -8.34
N ALA A 369 24.02 -2.75 -7.23
CA ALA A 369 24.80 -1.52 -7.25
C ALA A 369 25.84 -1.67 -8.37
N CYS A 370 25.87 -0.73 -9.33
CA CYS A 370 27.00 -0.63 -10.25
C CYS A 370 28.27 -0.66 -9.41
N ARG A 371 29.05 -1.74 -9.57
CA ARG A 371 30.38 -1.85 -8.96
C ARG A 371 31.36 -1.00 -9.74
#